data_AF-A0A392RK94-F1
#
_entry.id   AF-A0A392RK94-F1
#
_cell.length_a   1.000
_cell.length_b   1.000
_cell.length_c   1.000
_cell.angle_alpha   90.00
_cell.angle_beta   90.00
_cell.angle_gamma   90.00
#
_symmetry.space_group_name_H-M   'P 1'
#
loop_
_entity.id
_entity.type
_entity.pdbx_description
1 polymer ?
#
loop_
_entity_poly.entity_id
_entity_poly.type
_entity_poly.pdbx_seq_one_letter_code
_entity_poly.pdbx_strand_id
1 'polypeptide(L)'
;MVNLKYLDDECHDGMEVRIFPSMEVLHLHKLRNIEGLLKVERGEMFPCLSKLTIESCPKLGLPCLPSLKELHVNECNNEIL
;
A
#
# COMPACT_ATOMS: atom_id res chain seq x y z
N MET A 1 -12.87 -13.63 -7.49
CA MET A 1 -12.09 -12.39 -7.43
C MET A 1 -11.90 -12.04 -5.98
N VAL A 2 -10.66 -11.84 -5.55
CA VAL A 2 -10.34 -11.44 -4.17
C VAL A 2 -10.87 -10.03 -3.94
N ASN A 3 -11.80 -9.87 -3.00
CA ASN A 3 -12.34 -8.57 -2.60
C ASN A 3 -11.46 -7.99 -1.49
N LEU A 4 -10.21 -7.67 -1.83
CA LEU A 4 -9.26 -7.07 -0.90
C LEU A 4 -9.49 -5.56 -0.84
N LYS A 5 -9.86 -5.07 0.34
CA LYS A 5 -9.98 -3.63 0.63
C LYS A 5 -8.70 -3.02 1.17
N TYR A 6 -7.94 -3.80 1.94
CA TYR A 6 -6.67 -3.42 2.58
C TYR A 6 -5.70 -4.60 2.50
N LEU A 7 -4.39 -4.33 2.61
CA LEU A 7 -3.33 -5.37 2.61
C LEU A 7 -3.01 -5.92 4.00
N ASP A 8 -3.46 -5.22 5.05
CA ASP A 8 -3.32 -5.63 6.45
C ASP A 8 -4.49 -6.54 6.88
N ASP A 9 -4.17 -7.64 7.55
CA ASP A 9 -5.12 -8.53 8.20
C ASP A 9 -5.17 -8.15 9.69
N GLU A 10 -6.34 -8.12 10.35
CA GLU A 10 -6.56 -7.53 11.69
C GLU A 10 -5.83 -8.24 12.87
N CYS A 11 -4.76 -8.97 12.60
CA CYS A 11 -4.00 -9.71 13.58
C CYS A 11 -2.76 -8.88 13.98
N HIS A 12 -2.83 -8.18 15.11
CA HIS A 12 -2.09 -8.57 16.32
C HIS A 12 -2.10 -7.49 17.41
N ASP A 13 -2.54 -7.95 18.58
CA ASP A 13 -2.21 -7.51 19.94
C ASP A 13 -1.02 -6.53 20.08
N GLY A 14 -1.31 -5.23 20.10
CA GLY A 14 -0.54 -4.19 20.82
C GLY A 14 0.90 -3.87 20.40
N MET A 15 1.51 -4.59 19.47
CA MET A 15 2.87 -4.32 18.99
C MET A 15 2.84 -3.38 17.78
N GLU A 16 3.72 -2.38 17.75
CA GLU A 16 4.02 -1.60 16.54
C GLU A 16 4.69 -2.53 15.51
N VAL A 17 3.87 -3.32 14.82
CA VAL A 17 4.38 -4.26 13.83
C VAL A 17 4.78 -3.46 12.60
N ARG A 18 6.09 -3.28 12.39
CA ARG A 18 6.62 -3.01 11.06
C ARG A 18 6.31 -4.24 10.22
N ILE A 19 5.17 -4.23 9.53
CA ILE A 19 4.65 -5.47 8.92
C ILE A 19 5.54 -5.92 7.74
N PHE A 20 6.31 -4.99 7.15
CA PHE A 20 7.26 -5.31 6.09
C PHE A 20 8.57 -4.49 6.22
N PRO A 21 9.43 -4.80 7.21
CA PRO A 21 10.58 -3.95 7.55
C PRO A 21 11.69 -3.94 6.48
N SER A 22 11.65 -4.86 5.53
CA SER A 22 12.66 -5.00 4.47
C SER A 22 12.06 -5.02 3.07
N MET A 23 10.76 -4.70 2.93
CA MET A 23 10.15 -4.71 1.60
C MET A 23 10.53 -3.43 0.85
N GLU A 24 11.31 -3.61 -0.22
CA GLU A 24 11.80 -2.51 -1.05
C GLU A 24 10.91 -2.25 -2.26
N VAL A 25 10.21 -3.28 -2.75
CA VAL A 25 9.42 -3.21 -3.98
C VAL A 25 8.01 -3.77 -3.74
N LEU A 26 6.99 -3.01 -4.13
CA LEU A 26 5.58 -3.41 -4.06
C LEU A 26 4.89 -3.21 -5.42
N HIS A 27 4.15 -4.23 -5.83
CA HIS A 27 3.40 -4.26 -7.09
C HIS A 27 1.93 -4.56 -6.82
N LEU A 28 1.04 -3.66 -7.23
CA LEU A 28 -0.41 -3.77 -7.08
C LEU A 28 -1.04 -3.76 -8.46
N HIS A 29 -1.73 -4.85 -8.82
CA HIS A 29 -2.31 -5.01 -10.14
C HIS A 29 -3.77 -5.44 -10.05
N LYS A 30 -4.65 -4.71 -10.74
CA LYS A 30 -6.08 -5.04 -10.93
C LYS A 30 -6.87 -5.17 -9.62
N LEU A 31 -6.47 -4.45 -8.58
CA LEU A 31 -7.18 -4.41 -7.29
C LEU A 31 -8.23 -3.28 -7.32
N ARG A 32 -9.36 -3.52 -7.97
CA ARG A 32 -10.40 -2.48 -8.19
C ARG A 32 -11.11 -1.99 -6.93
N ASN A 33 -11.05 -2.78 -5.86
CA ASN A 33 -11.73 -2.49 -4.59
C ASN A 33 -10.77 -2.20 -3.45
N ILE A 34 -9.46 -2.11 -3.71
CA ILE A 34 -8.50 -1.70 -2.69
C ILE A 34 -8.68 -0.21 -2.42
N GLU A 35 -8.94 0.12 -1.16
CA GLU A 35 -9.21 1.49 -0.71
C GLU A 35 -7.95 2.12 -0.09
N GLY A 36 -7.09 1.29 0.50
CA GLY A 36 -5.81 1.72 1.02
C GLY A 36 -4.85 0.55 1.15
N LEU A 37 -3.56 0.83 1.31
CA LEU A 37 -2.62 -0.21 1.71
C LEU A 37 -2.98 -0.73 3.11
N LEU A 38 -3.44 0.15 3.99
CA LEU A 38 -3.67 -0.10 5.41
C LEU A 38 -5.07 0.33 5.82
N LYS A 39 -5.70 -0.41 6.74
CA LYS A 39 -6.99 -0.03 7.34
C LYS A 39 -6.85 1.13 8.34
N VAL A 40 -5.68 1.26 8.97
CA VAL A 40 -5.33 2.35 9.89
C VAL A 40 -3.93 2.84 9.57
N GLU A 41 -3.71 4.15 9.56
CA GLU A 41 -2.39 4.76 9.44
C GLU A 41 -1.57 4.58 10.74
N ARG A 42 -1.27 3.32 11.10
CA ARG A 42 -0.42 2.99 12.27
C ARG A 42 1.03 2.88 11.80
N GLY A 43 1.70 4.02 11.68
CA GLY A 43 3.15 4.09 11.48
C GLY A 43 3.66 3.61 10.12
N GLU A 44 4.99 3.65 9.98
CA GLU A 44 5.69 3.30 8.75
C GLU A 44 5.75 1.76 8.57
N MET A 45 4.70 1.16 7.99
CA MET A 45 4.68 -0.28 7.69
C MET A 45 5.68 -0.68 6.59
N PHE A 46 6.11 0.30 5.79
CA PHE A 46 7.00 0.15 4.64
C PHE A 46 8.24 1.03 4.77
N PRO A 47 9.05 0.89 5.84
CA PRO A 47 10.14 1.81 6.13
C PRO A 47 11.26 1.77 5.08
N CYS A 48 11.32 0.72 4.26
CA CYS A 48 12.34 0.56 3.22
C CYS A 48 11.76 0.52 1.80
N LEU A 49 10.46 0.78 1.61
CA LEU A 49 9.84 0.69 0.30
C LEU A 49 10.35 1.82 -0.59
N SER A 50 11.15 1.45 -1.58
CA SER A 50 11.79 2.35 -2.51
C SER A 50 11.08 2.40 -3.86
N LYS A 51 10.34 1.35 -4.22
CA LYS A 51 9.61 1.25 -5.49
C LYS A 51 8.18 0.77 -5.30
N LEU A 52 7.24 1.52 -5.84
CA LEU A 52 5.81 1.18 -5.85
C LEU A 52 5.28 1.23 -7.29
N THR A 53 4.66 0.14 -7.73
CA THR A 53 3.94 0.06 -9.00
C THR A 53 2.48 -0.24 -8.74
N ILE A 54 1.60 0.57 -9.33
CA ILE A 54 0.15 0.49 -9.18
C ILE A 54 -0.47 0.48 -10.57
N GLU A 55 -1.25 -0.56 -10.86
CA GLU A 55 -1.93 -0.72 -12.14
C GLU A 55 -3.40 -1.11 -11.92
N SER A 56 -4.33 -0.39 -12.54
CA SER A 56 -5.77 -0.68 -12.49
C SER A 56 -6.33 -0.75 -11.06
N CYS A 57 -5.87 0.14 -10.16
CA CYS A 57 -6.30 0.27 -8.76
C CYS A 57 -6.93 1.65 -8.51
N PRO A 58 -8.13 1.93 -9.06
CA PRO A 58 -8.70 3.28 -9.05
C PRO A 58 -9.03 3.82 -7.66
N LYS A 59 -9.35 2.99 -6.67
CA LYS A 59 -9.79 3.44 -5.34
C LYS A 59 -8.66 3.55 -4.32
N LEU A 60 -7.42 3.32 -4.72
CA LEU A 60 -6.30 3.18 -3.80
C LEU A 60 -5.83 4.55 -3.30
N GLY A 61 -5.98 4.81 -2.00
CA GLY A 61 -5.25 5.87 -1.31
C GLY A 61 -3.84 5.44 -0.90
N LEU A 62 -2.85 6.31 -1.09
CA LEU A 62 -1.47 6.07 -0.64
C LEU A 62 -1.23 6.72 0.74
N PRO A 63 -0.68 5.97 1.72
CA PRO A 63 -0.17 6.56 2.95
C PRO A 63 1.15 7.29 2.67
N CYS A 64 1.70 7.96 3.70
CA CYS A 64 3.05 8.52 3.62
C CYS A 64 4.09 7.39 3.47
N LEU A 65 4.89 7.44 2.40
CA LEU A 65 5.93 6.46 2.08
C LEU A 65 7.31 7.15 2.02
N PRO A 66 7.95 7.39 3.17
CA PRO A 66 9.11 8.29 3.27
C PRO A 66 10.36 7.78 2.54
N SER A 67 10.46 6.47 2.31
CA SER A 67 11.58 5.85 1.59
C SER A 67 11.33 5.69 0.08
N LEU A 68 10.16 6.10 -0.42
CA LEU A 68 9.76 5.88 -1.80
C LEU A 68 10.59 6.76 -2.75
N LYS A 69 11.23 6.11 -3.72
CA LYS A 69 12.08 6.75 -4.74
C LYS A 69 11.44 6.67 -6.13
N GLU A 70 10.71 5.59 -6.39
CA GLU A 70 10.08 5.32 -7.68
C GLU A 70 8.59 5.00 -7.47
N LEU A 71 7.73 5.77 -8.13
CA LEU A 71 6.29 5.55 -8.16
C LEU A 71 5.82 5.43 -9.61
N HIS A 72 5.29 4.27 -9.97
CA HIS A 72 4.68 4.00 -11.27
C HIS A 72 3.18 3.79 -11.09
N VAL A 73 2.36 4.63 -11.72
CA VAL A 73 0.90 4.55 -11.64
C VAL A 73 0.34 4.46 -13.06
N ASN A 74 -0.49 3.45 -13.30
CA ASN A 74 -1.18 3.26 -14.57
C ASN A 74 -2.66 2.92 -14.33
N GLU A 75 -3.55 3.52 -15.11
CA GLU A 75 -5.01 3.25 -15.04
C GLU A 75 -5.59 3.35 -13.61
N CYS A 76 -5.12 4.33 -12.83
CA CYS A 76 -5.64 4.62 -11.49
C CYS A 76 -6.22 6.04 -11.41
N ASN A 77 -6.93 6.37 -10.32
CA ASN A 77 -7.49 7.70 -10.15
C ASN A 77 -6.38 8.74 -9.93
N ASN A 78 -6.67 9.99 -10.28
CA ASN A 78 -5.75 11.12 -10.15
C ASN A 78 -5.45 11.53 -8.69
N GLU A 79 -6.16 10.94 -7.72
CA GLU A 79 -5.98 11.19 -6.28
C GLU A 79 -4.74 10.52 -5.66
N ILE A 80 -3.99 9.75 -6.47
CA ILE A 80 -2.73 9.09 -6.07
C ILE A 80 -1.52 10.05 -6.18
N LEU A 81 -1.67 11.18 -6.88
CA LEU A 81 -0.61 12.18 -7.17
C LEU A 81 -0.80 13.49 -6.40
#